data_AF-A0AAJ1RAD7-F1
#
_entry.id   AF-A0AAJ1RAD7-F1
#
_cell.length_a   1.000
_cell.length_b   1.000
_cell.length_c   1.000
_cell.angle_alpha   90.00
_cell.angle_beta   90.00
_cell.angle_gamma   90.00
#
_symmetry.space_group_name_H-M   'P 1'
#
loop_
_entity.id
_entity.type
_entity.pdbx_description
1 polymer ?
#
loop_
_entity_poly.entity_id
_entity_poly.type
_entity_poly.pdbx_seq_one_letter_code
_entity_poly.pdbx_strand_id
1 'polypeptide(L)'
;TGLTNLTIAMVQGLQAALDGKMNKPTASGNYYARYFLGQVSWAAINPASGYLLFWNGNDFTGSRIYTDGTKFGIGTTAPAEMLHLSNGRIRSKAVVFDENTETLPYQITHSNRRYYGSDLTGA
;
A
#
# COMPACT_ATOMS: atom_id res chain seq x y z
N THR A 1 -48.09 -23.76 14.17
CA THR A 1 -48.81 -22.68 13.46
C THR A 1 -48.09 -21.33 13.49
N GLY A 2 -46.76 -21.27 13.69
CA GLY A 2 -46.06 -19.98 13.76
C GLY A 2 -45.79 -19.29 12.41
N LEU A 3 -45.74 -20.06 11.32
CA LEU A 3 -45.41 -19.54 9.99
C LEU A 3 -46.62 -19.02 9.20
N THR A 4 -47.85 -19.30 9.64
CA THR A 4 -49.09 -18.90 8.93
C THR A 4 -49.39 -17.40 9.00
N ASN A 5 -48.76 -16.68 9.93
CA ASN A 5 -48.93 -15.23 10.12
C ASN A 5 -47.81 -14.40 9.50
N LEU A 6 -46.82 -15.02 8.85
CA LEU A 6 -45.76 -14.32 8.13
C LEU A 6 -46.26 -13.95 6.74
N THR A 7 -46.41 -12.65 6.48
CA THR A 7 -46.78 -12.15 5.16
C THR A 7 -45.54 -11.99 4.27
N ILE A 8 -45.72 -12.07 2.95
CA ILE A 8 -44.67 -11.75 1.97
C ILE A 8 -44.08 -10.36 2.23
N ALA A 9 -44.91 -9.39 2.61
CA ALA A 9 -44.48 -8.03 2.94
C ALA A 9 -43.54 -7.98 4.17
N MET A 10 -43.80 -8.78 5.21
CA MET A 10 -42.90 -8.88 6.37
C MET A 10 -41.54 -9.47 5.99
N VAL A 11 -41.53 -10.49 5.14
CA VAL A 11 -40.30 -11.12 4.64
C VAL A 11 -39.51 -10.15 3.76
N GLN A 12 -40.18 -9.41 2.87
CA GLN A 12 -39.57 -8.38 2.03
C GLN A 12 -39.02 -7.21 2.86
N GLY A 13 -39.74 -6.79 3.91
CA GLY A 13 -39.27 -5.75 4.83
C GLY A 13 -38.02 -6.17 5.61
N LEU A 14 -37.97 -7.41 6.08
CA LEU A 14 -36.77 -7.95 6.73
C LEU A 14 -35.60 -8.06 5.76
N GLN A 15 -35.84 -8.58 4.55
CA GLN A 15 -34.82 -8.67 3.50
C GLN A 15 -34.26 -7.28 3.18
N ALA A 16 -35.10 -6.27 2.95
CA ALA A 16 -34.65 -4.90 2.70
C ALA A 16 -33.84 -4.29 3.86
N ALA A 17 -34.23 -4.59 5.11
CA ALA A 17 -33.50 -4.12 6.29
C ALA A 17 -32.12 -4.80 6.44
N LEU A 18 -32.04 -6.10 6.10
CA LEU A 18 -30.79 -6.85 6.12
C LEU A 18 -29.87 -6.43 4.97
N ASP A 19 -30.42 -6.26 3.76
CA ASP A 19 -29.72 -5.74 2.59
C ASP A 19 -29.16 -4.35 2.89
N GLY A 20 -29.98 -3.44 3.44
CA GLY A 20 -29.54 -2.10 3.83
C GLY A 20 -28.37 -2.08 4.83
N LYS A 21 -28.24 -3.09 5.70
CA LYS A 21 -27.12 -3.19 6.65
C LYS A 21 -25.84 -3.74 6.06
N MET A 22 -25.89 -4.38 4.89
CA MET A 22 -24.72 -5.06 4.31
C MET A 22 -24.62 -4.89 2.79
N ASN A 23 -25.29 -3.89 2.22
CA ASN A 23 -25.35 -3.63 0.78
C ASN A 23 -23.94 -3.42 0.21
N LYS A 24 -23.38 -4.49 -0.36
CA LYS A 24 -22.09 -4.46 -1.03
C LYS A 24 -22.15 -3.53 -2.25
N PRO A 25 -21.06 -2.81 -2.57
CA PRO A 25 -21.00 -2.00 -3.78
C PRO A 25 -21.32 -2.84 -5.02
N THR A 26 -22.10 -2.27 -5.95
CA THR A 26 -22.47 -2.92 -7.22
C THR A 26 -21.44 -2.67 -8.31
N ALA A 27 -20.65 -1.60 -8.20
CA ALA A 27 -19.54 -1.32 -9.08
C ALA A 27 -18.39 -2.30 -8.85
N SER A 28 -17.77 -2.78 -9.93
CA SER A 28 -16.57 -3.61 -9.85
C SER A 28 -15.44 -2.85 -9.17
N GLY A 29 -14.67 -3.53 -8.32
CA GLY A 29 -13.56 -2.94 -7.59
C GLY A 29 -13.28 -3.68 -6.29
N ASN A 30 -12.21 -3.27 -5.62
CA ASN A 30 -11.87 -3.77 -4.29
C ASN A 30 -12.50 -2.85 -3.24
N TYR A 31 -13.17 -3.43 -2.25
CA TYR A 31 -13.81 -2.70 -1.17
C TYR A 31 -13.60 -3.41 0.16
N TYR A 32 -13.64 -2.65 1.25
CA TYR A 32 -13.70 -3.19 2.60
C TYR A 32 -14.93 -2.65 3.32
N ALA A 33 -15.51 -3.48 4.19
CA ALA A 33 -16.55 -3.05 5.10
C ALA A 33 -15.89 -2.33 6.29
N ARG A 34 -16.44 -1.18 6.68
CA ARG A 34 -16.06 -0.44 7.88
C ARG A 34 -17.30 -0.13 8.70
N TYR A 35 -17.15 -0.12 10.02
CA TYR A 35 -18.19 0.41 10.90
C TYR A 35 -17.94 1.90 11.10
N PHE A 36 -18.86 2.73 10.64
CA PHE A 36 -18.72 4.18 10.67
C PHE A 36 -20.08 4.83 10.96
N LEU A 37 -20.11 5.78 11.91
CA LEU A 37 -21.33 6.49 12.33
C LEU A 37 -22.53 5.57 12.65
N GLY A 38 -22.28 4.45 13.33
CA GLY A 38 -23.34 3.55 13.76
C GLY A 38 -23.83 2.56 12.71
N GLN A 39 -23.26 2.58 11.50
CA GLN A 39 -23.66 1.72 10.39
C GLN A 39 -22.44 1.03 9.76
N VAL A 40 -22.67 -0.12 9.11
CA VAL A 40 -21.66 -0.71 8.23
C VAL A 40 -21.72 0.05 6.90
N SER A 41 -20.58 0.60 6.50
CA SER A 41 -20.38 1.32 5.25
C SER A 41 -19.24 0.67 4.46
N TRP A 42 -19.30 0.71 3.14
CA TRP A 42 -18.23 0.18 2.28
C TRP A 42 -17.34 1.31 1.80
N ALA A 43 -16.03 1.11 1.91
CA ALA A 43 -15.03 2.04 1.40
C ALA A 43 -14.23 1.36 0.29
N ALA A 44 -13.97 2.09 -0.79
CA ALA A 44 -13.20 1.61 -1.92
C ALA A 44 -11.71 1.55 -1.59
N ILE A 45 -11.04 0.49 -2.05
CA ILE A 45 -9.59 0.36 -2.05
C ILE A 45 -9.12 0.58 -3.48
N ASN A 46 -8.65 1.78 -3.77
CA ASN A 46 -8.22 2.15 -5.12
C ASN A 46 -6.95 3.03 -5.13
N PRO A 47 -5.81 2.53 -4.61
CA PRO A 47 -4.53 3.21 -4.84
C PRO A 47 -4.13 3.11 -6.32
N ALA A 48 -3.31 4.06 -6.79
CA ALA A 48 -2.69 3.96 -8.11
C ALA A 48 -1.80 2.71 -8.20
N SER A 49 -1.70 2.12 -9.39
CA SER A 49 -0.88 0.92 -9.62
C SER A 49 0.56 1.12 -9.19
N GLY A 50 1.16 0.07 -8.60
CA GLY A 50 2.52 0.07 -8.09
C GLY A 50 2.71 0.73 -6.72
N TYR A 51 1.70 1.41 -6.17
CA TYR A 51 1.80 1.96 -4.81
C TYR A 51 1.37 0.94 -3.76
N LEU A 52 2.15 0.85 -2.69
CA LEU A 52 1.75 0.03 -1.53
C LEU A 52 0.54 0.64 -0.82
N LEU A 53 -0.31 -0.22 -0.27
CA LEU A 53 -1.46 0.17 0.53
C LEU A 53 -0.98 0.83 1.84
N PHE A 54 -1.57 1.96 2.20
CA PHE A 54 -1.26 2.69 3.43
C PHE A 54 -2.54 3.09 4.17
N TRP A 55 -2.58 2.83 5.47
CA TRP A 55 -3.66 3.31 6.34
C TRP A 55 -3.32 4.71 6.86
N ASN A 56 -4.12 5.71 6.47
CA ASN A 56 -3.89 7.10 6.86
C ASN A 56 -4.59 7.53 8.17
N GLY A 57 -5.25 6.59 8.87
CA GLY A 57 -6.08 6.88 10.04
C GLY A 57 -7.59 6.89 9.77
N ASN A 58 -8.00 7.02 8.51
CA ASN A 58 -9.42 7.05 8.11
C ASN A 58 -9.75 6.05 6.98
N ASP A 59 -8.84 5.91 6.02
CA ASP A 59 -9.00 5.06 4.84
C ASP A 59 -7.70 4.39 4.42
N PHE A 60 -7.84 3.33 3.62
CA PHE A 60 -6.75 2.78 2.83
C PHE A 60 -6.50 3.65 1.60
N THR A 61 -5.28 4.17 1.47
CA THR A 61 -4.83 5.02 0.36
C THR A 61 -3.50 4.54 -0.19
N GLY A 62 -3.03 5.17 -1.28
CA GLY A 62 -1.69 4.92 -1.82
C GLY A 62 -0.61 5.50 -0.92
N SER A 63 0.41 4.69 -0.63
CA SER A 63 1.59 5.15 0.11
C SER A 63 2.47 6.08 -0.75
N ARG A 64 3.55 6.58 -0.15
CA ARG A 64 4.63 7.29 -0.87
C ARG A 64 5.71 6.35 -1.42
N ILE A 65 5.54 5.04 -1.17
CA ILE A 65 6.39 3.95 -1.61
C ILE A 65 5.76 3.33 -2.86
N TYR A 66 6.47 3.42 -3.96
CA TYR A 66 6.17 2.83 -5.25
C TYR A 66 7.02 1.58 -5.47
N THR A 67 6.49 0.62 -6.22
CA THR A 67 7.26 -0.48 -6.80
C THR A 67 6.92 -0.65 -8.27
N ASP A 68 7.94 -0.92 -9.09
CA ASP A 68 7.78 -1.33 -10.49
C ASP A 68 7.60 -2.86 -10.63
N GLY A 69 7.49 -3.58 -9.51
CA GLY A 69 7.47 -5.04 -9.42
C GLY A 69 8.82 -5.67 -9.08
N THR A 70 9.92 -4.92 -9.18
CA THR A 70 11.28 -5.39 -8.88
C THR A 70 12.05 -4.49 -7.91
N LYS A 71 11.84 -3.18 -7.98
CA LYS A 71 12.51 -2.16 -7.20
C LYS A 71 11.50 -1.35 -6.41
N PHE A 72 11.97 -0.65 -5.38
CA PHE A 72 11.18 0.25 -4.55
C PHE A 72 11.65 1.70 -4.71
N GLY A 73 10.71 2.60 -5.00
CA GLY A 73 10.92 4.04 -5.07
C GLY A 73 10.18 4.76 -3.95
N ILE A 74 10.82 5.69 -3.25
CA ILE A 74 10.14 6.63 -2.33
C ILE A 74 10.17 8.01 -2.97
N GLY A 75 8.98 8.50 -3.34
CA GLY A 75 8.83 9.77 -4.06
C GLY A 75 9.25 9.74 -5.53
N THR A 76 9.49 8.56 -6.12
CA THR A 76 9.73 8.35 -7.56
C THR A 76 9.00 7.11 -8.04
N THR A 77 8.53 7.15 -9.29
CA THR A 77 7.98 5.99 -10.02
C THR A 77 8.99 5.35 -10.96
N ALA A 78 10.23 5.85 -10.99
CA ALA A 78 11.34 5.32 -11.78
C ALA A 78 12.55 5.07 -10.86
N PRO A 79 12.49 4.03 -10.02
CA PRO A 79 13.62 3.66 -9.17
C PRO A 79 14.81 3.18 -10.04
N ALA A 80 15.97 3.83 -9.89
CA ALA A 80 17.19 3.40 -10.57
C ALA A 80 17.81 2.18 -9.88
N GLU A 81 17.72 2.16 -8.54
CA GLU A 81 18.23 1.11 -7.66
C GLU A 81 17.12 0.32 -6.98
N MET A 82 17.46 -0.83 -6.38
CA MET A 82 16.51 -1.67 -5.62
C MET A 82 15.71 -0.89 -4.57
N LEU A 83 16.33 0.11 -3.94
CA LEU A 83 15.67 1.09 -3.09
C LEU A 83 16.16 2.49 -3.47
N HIS A 84 15.30 3.31 -4.08
CA HIS A 84 15.63 4.66 -4.53
C HIS A 84 14.75 5.71 -3.83
N LEU A 85 15.36 6.67 -3.13
CA LEU A 85 14.69 7.84 -2.59
C LEU A 85 14.95 9.05 -3.50
N SER A 86 13.92 9.60 -4.14
CA SER A 86 14.09 10.66 -5.14
C SER A 86 14.69 11.95 -4.58
N ASN A 87 14.35 12.30 -3.34
CA ASN A 87 14.72 13.57 -2.68
C ASN A 87 14.67 13.45 -1.15
N GLY A 88 15.01 12.27 -0.61
CA GLY A 88 14.87 11.94 0.81
C GLY A 88 16.21 11.63 1.48
N ARG A 89 16.28 11.82 2.81
CA ARG A 89 17.38 11.31 3.63
C ARG A 89 16.92 10.07 4.37
N ILE A 90 17.78 9.06 4.47
CA ILE A 90 17.57 7.90 5.34
C ILE A 90 18.22 8.22 6.69
N ARG A 91 17.49 8.02 7.79
CA ARG A 91 18.06 7.99 9.15
C ARG A 91 18.11 6.54 9.60
N SER A 92 19.30 6.05 9.89
CA SER A 92 19.54 4.72 10.46
C SER A 92 20.42 4.84 11.70
N LYS A 93 20.29 3.89 12.62
CA LYS A 93 21.16 3.81 13.81
C LYS A 93 22.50 3.14 13.48
N ALA A 94 22.45 2.17 12.58
CA ALA A 94 23.59 1.48 12.02
C ALA A 94 23.21 1.00 10.61
N VAL A 95 24.21 0.89 9.73
CA VAL A 95 24.08 0.24 8.41
C VAL A 95 25.18 -0.81 8.37
N VAL A 96 24.81 -2.03 7.96
CA VAL A 96 25.76 -3.08 7.60
C VAL A 96 25.83 -3.07 6.09
N PHE A 97 27.05 -3.03 5.56
CA PHE A 97 27.28 -3.14 4.14
C PHE A 97 27.91 -4.52 3.87
N ASP A 98 27.62 -5.11 2.70
CA ASP A 98 28.25 -6.35 2.20
C ASP A 98 29.27 -6.04 1.11
N GLU A 99 30.28 -6.90 0.94
CA GLU A 99 31.40 -6.63 0.03
C GLU A 99 30.84 -6.33 -1.36
N ASN A 100 31.19 -5.16 -1.88
CA ASN A 100 30.71 -4.70 -3.16
C ASN A 100 31.90 -4.44 -4.10
N THR A 101 31.87 -5.15 -5.23
CA THR A 101 32.87 -5.08 -6.30
C THR A 101 32.43 -4.22 -7.48
N GLU A 102 31.22 -3.65 -7.44
CA GLU A 102 30.70 -2.76 -8.48
C GLU A 102 31.35 -1.38 -8.42
N THR A 103 31.58 -0.79 -9.60
CA THR A 103 32.14 0.56 -9.79
C THR A 103 31.08 1.51 -10.37
N LEU A 104 30.16 1.95 -9.51
CA LEU A 104 29.13 2.93 -9.91
C LEU A 104 29.52 4.34 -9.47
N PRO A 105 29.20 5.40 -10.23
CA PRO A 105 29.43 6.78 -9.81
C PRO A 105 28.69 7.16 -8.53
N TYR A 106 29.28 8.05 -7.73
CA TYR A 106 28.69 8.62 -6.50
C TYR A 106 28.32 7.62 -5.40
N GLN A 107 28.99 6.48 -5.37
CA GLN A 107 28.74 5.44 -4.40
C GLN A 107 29.81 5.47 -3.30
N ILE A 108 29.40 5.15 -2.07
CA ILE A 108 30.31 4.66 -1.04
C ILE A 108 30.16 3.15 -1.03
N THR A 109 31.24 2.45 -1.33
CA THR A 109 31.31 0.98 -1.33
C THR A 109 32.26 0.51 -0.24
N HIS A 110 32.25 -0.79 0.07
CA HIS A 110 33.32 -1.39 0.86
C HIS A 110 33.78 -2.70 0.27
N SER A 111 35.06 -2.99 0.50
CA SER A 111 35.65 -4.31 0.25
C SER A 111 36.42 -4.72 1.50
N ASN A 112 36.12 -5.91 2.02
CA ASN A 112 36.62 -6.42 3.28
C ASN A 112 36.31 -5.49 4.48
N ARG A 113 37.29 -4.66 4.87
CA ARG A 113 37.22 -3.72 6.00
C ARG A 113 37.47 -2.28 5.59
N ARG A 114 37.53 -2.00 4.28
CA ARG A 114 37.88 -0.69 3.73
C ARG A 114 36.69 -0.11 2.99
N TYR A 115 36.40 1.17 3.25
CA TYR A 115 35.43 1.95 2.49
C TYR A 115 36.14 2.65 1.32
N TYR A 116 35.46 2.69 0.17
CA TYR A 116 35.88 3.39 -1.04
C TYR A 116 34.76 4.33 -1.49
N GLY A 117 35.13 5.46 -2.09
CA GLY A 117 34.19 6.39 -2.70
C GLY A 117 34.50 6.56 -4.19
N SER A 118 33.47 6.64 -5.02
CA SER A 118 33.59 6.94 -6.45
C SER A 118 33.10 8.34 -6.76
N ASP A 119 33.75 9.01 -7.72
CA ASP A 119 33.33 10.31 -8.21
C ASP A 119 32.42 10.19 -9.45
N LEU A 120 32.23 11.31 -10.16
CA LEU A 120 31.49 11.41 -11.42
C LEU A 120 31.93 10.41 -12.50
N THR A 121 33.19 9.98 -12.45
CA THR A 121 33.81 9.18 -13.51
C THR A 121 33.80 7.68 -13.19
N GLY A 122 33.49 7.31 -11.94
CA GLY A 122 33.76 5.97 -11.44
C GLY A 122 35.27 5.75 -11.29
N ALA A 123 35.71 5.23 -10.15
CA ALA A 123 37.08 4.77 -9.96
C ALA A 123 37.11 3.24 -9.99
#